data_AF-A0A533WWW3-F1
#
_entry.id   AF-A0A533WWW3-F1
#
_cell.length_a   1.000
_cell.length_b   1.000
_cell.length_c   1.000
_cell.angle_alpha   90.00
_cell.angle_beta   90.00
_cell.angle_gamma   90.00
#
_symmetry.space_group_name_H-M   'P 1'
#
loop_
_entity.id
_entity.type
_entity.pdbx_description
1 polymer ?
#
loop_
_entity_poly.entity_id
_entity_poly.type
_entity_poly.pdbx_seq_one_letter_code
_entity_poly.pdbx_strand_id
1 'polypeptide(L)'
;RFTLEHPDLRRIIVCGKEVRGHRAGQALLALARNGIDRDGRIIGALGPYPILKSPERDVTAFRRQVEITDMIGTVDIEKLVP
;
A
#
# COMPACT_ATOMS: atom_id res chain seq x y z
N ARG A 1 -2.88 -6.30 -7.89
CA ARG A 1 -2.99 -7.43 -8.85
C ARG A 1 -2.07 -8.56 -8.46
N PHE A 2 -0.74 -8.37 -8.45
CA PHE A 2 0.23 -9.41 -8.02
C PHE A 2 -0.16 -10.12 -6.72
N THR A 3 -0.54 -9.36 -5.69
CA THR A 3 -1.01 -9.90 -4.41
C THR A 3 -2.18 -10.87 -4.56
N LEU A 4 -3.19 -10.51 -5.35
CA LEU A 4 -4.40 -11.33 -5.54
C LEU A 4 -4.13 -12.61 -6.32
N GLU A 5 -3.08 -12.61 -7.15
CA GLU A 5 -2.62 -13.78 -7.90
C GLU A 5 -1.75 -14.71 -7.04
N HIS A 6 -1.28 -14.25 -5.87
CA HIS A 6 -0.40 -15.00 -4.97
C HIS A 6 -0.98 -15.00 -3.54
N PRO A 7 -1.97 -15.88 -3.25
CA PRO A 7 -2.68 -15.90 -1.97
C PRO A 7 -1.79 -16.24 -0.76
N ASP A 8 -0.61 -16.82 -0.99
CA ASP A 8 0.39 -17.11 0.06
C ASP A 8 1.18 -15.85 0.49
N LEU A 9 1.14 -14.78 -0.32
CA LEU A 9 1.68 -13.49 0.08
C LEU A 9 0.73 -12.84 1.10
N ARG A 10 1.14 -12.89 2.38
CA ARG A 10 0.36 -12.35 3.52
C ARG A 10 0.94 -11.09 4.14
N ARG A 11 2.20 -10.77 3.88
CA ARG A 11 2.90 -9.64 4.50
C ARG A 11 3.65 -8.82 3.46
N ILE A 12 3.59 -7.50 3.61
CA ILE A 12 4.36 -6.54 2.83
C ILE A 12 5.06 -5.60 3.80
N ILE A 13 6.37 -5.44 3.65
CA ILE A 13 7.12 -4.39 4.36
C ILE A 13 7.28 -3.21 3.40
N VAL A 14 6.87 -2.02 3.83
CA VAL A 14 7.09 -0.79 3.07
C VAL A 14 8.25 -0.04 3.71
N CYS A 15 9.39 -0.02 3.03
CA CYS A 15 10.64 0.56 3.54
C CYS A 15 11.31 1.47 2.49
N GLY A 16 12.48 2.01 2.83
CA GLY A 16 13.24 2.93 1.98
C GLY A 16 12.81 4.39 2.15
N LYS A 17 13.53 5.30 1.48
CA LYS A 17 13.22 6.74 1.53
C LYS A 17 11.94 7.04 0.75
N GLU A 18 11.01 7.75 1.37
CA GLU A 18 9.79 8.18 0.70
C GLU A 18 10.06 9.28 -0.33
N VAL A 19 9.35 9.20 -1.46
CA VAL A 19 9.46 10.19 -2.53
C VAL A 19 8.58 11.40 -2.22
N ARG A 20 9.17 12.60 -2.27
CA ARG A 20 8.41 13.86 -2.15
C ARG A 20 7.42 14.00 -3.32
N GLY A 21 6.23 14.51 -3.03
CA GLY A 21 5.15 14.63 -4.01
C GLY A 21 4.33 13.35 -4.14
N HIS A 22 4.89 12.31 -4.76
CA HIS A 22 4.14 11.06 -5.02
C HIS A 22 3.73 10.31 -3.74
N ARG A 23 4.63 10.23 -2.74
CA ARG A 23 4.39 9.57 -1.44
C ARG A 23 3.77 8.16 -1.58
N ALA A 24 4.42 7.31 -2.38
CA ALA A 24 3.86 6.02 -2.79
C ALA A 24 3.70 5.05 -1.62
N GLY A 25 4.66 5.02 -0.68
CA GLY A 25 4.57 4.19 0.52
C GLY A 25 3.38 4.60 1.39
N GLN A 26 3.23 5.91 1.63
CA GLN A 26 2.09 6.46 2.35
C GLN A 26 0.76 6.15 1.66
N ALA A 27 0.70 6.26 0.33
CA ALA A 27 -0.50 5.92 -0.42
C ALA A 27 -0.87 4.43 -0.28
N LEU A 28 0.11 3.53 -0.27
CA LEU A 28 -0.12 2.10 -0.07
C LEU A 28 -0.64 1.80 1.35
N LEU A 29 -0.10 2.48 2.38
CA LEU A 29 -0.60 2.39 3.75
C LEU A 29 -2.04 2.91 3.88
N ALA A 30 -2.35 4.03 3.22
CA ALA A 30 -3.71 4.58 3.18
C ALA A 30 -4.69 3.64 2.46
N LEU A 31 -4.28 3.02 1.35
CA LEU A 31 -5.07 2.03 0.64
C LEU A 31 -5.39 0.81 1.52
N ALA A 32 -4.39 0.28 2.22
CA ALA A 32 -4.57 -0.86 3.11
C ALA A 32 -5.60 -0.54 4.23
N ARG A 33 -5.48 0.63 4.83
CA ARG A 33 -6.35 1.06 5.94
C ARG A 33 -7.75 1.44 5.49
N ASN A 34 -7.87 2.23 4.42
CA ASN A 34 -9.10 2.96 4.11
C ASN A 34 -9.76 2.53 2.79
N GLY A 35 -9.03 1.86 1.89
CA GLY A 35 -9.53 1.53 0.57
C GLY A 35 -9.58 2.74 -0.38
N ILE A 36 -10.56 2.71 -1.28
CA ILE A 36 -10.79 3.74 -2.31
C ILE A 36 -12.22 4.30 -2.18
N ASP A 37 -12.43 5.52 -2.66
CA ASP A 37 -13.77 6.10 -2.83
C ASP A 37 -14.41 5.70 -4.17
N ARG A 38 -15.59 6.28 -4.47
CA ARG A 38 -16.37 6.00 -5.67
C ARG A 38 -15.66 6.36 -6.98
N ASP A 39 -14.72 7.29 -6.92
CA ASP A 39 -13.94 7.74 -8.08
C ASP A 39 -12.59 7.00 -8.19
N GLY A 40 -12.36 6.00 -7.33
CA GLY A 40 -11.12 5.23 -7.28
C GLY A 40 -9.98 5.95 -6.58
N ARG A 41 -10.23 7.08 -5.91
CA ARG A 41 -9.21 7.80 -5.15
C ARG A 41 -8.92 7.07 -3.84
N ILE A 42 -7.65 6.88 -3.53
CA ILE A 42 -7.23 6.28 -2.26
C ILE A 42 -7.54 7.23 -1.11
N ILE A 43 -8.39 6.77 -0.19
CA ILE A 43 -8.87 7.58 0.93
C ILE A 43 -7.72 7.83 1.91
N GLY A 44 -7.38 9.10 2.14
CA GLY A 44 -6.29 9.50 3.04
C GLY A 44 -4.89 9.49 2.42
N ALA A 45 -4.75 9.26 1.11
CA ALA A 45 -3.48 9.42 0.41
C ALA A 45 -3.14 10.91 0.22
N LEU A 46 -1.89 11.28 0.51
CA LEU A 46 -1.37 12.65 0.47
C LEU A 46 -0.74 13.04 -0.87
N GLY A 47 -0.58 12.08 -1.79
CA GLY A 47 -0.12 12.36 -3.14
C GLY A 47 -1.14 13.18 -3.94
N PRO A 48 -0.71 13.95 -4.97
CA PRO A 48 -1.61 14.81 -5.74
C PRO A 48 -2.66 14.00 -6.54
N TYR A 49 -2.26 12.85 -7.10
CA TYR A 49 -3.10 12.01 -7.97
C TYR A 49 -3.14 10.53 -7.55
N PRO A 50 -3.68 10.18 -6.37
CA PRO A 50 -3.68 8.82 -5.85
C PRO A 50 -4.93 8.06 -6.32
N ILE A 51 -5.05 7.82 -7.63
CA ILE A 51 -6.22 7.15 -8.25
C ILE A 51 -5.84 5.73 -8.66
N LEU A 52 -6.68 4.75 -8.30
CA LEU A 52 -6.59 3.37 -8.76
C LEU A 52 -7.70 3.05 -9.75
N LYS A 53 -7.35 2.30 -10.80
CA LYS A 53 -8.31 1.74 -11.77
C LYS A 53 -8.84 0.36 -11.35
N SER A 54 -8.37 -0.16 -10.20
CA SER A 54 -8.81 -1.45 -9.68
C SER A 54 -10.24 -1.35 -9.15
N PRO A 55 -11.09 -2.36 -9.37
CA PRO A 55 -12.43 -2.37 -8.82
C PRO A 55 -12.37 -2.50 -7.29
N GLU A 56 -13.39 -1.98 -6.60
CA GLU A 56 -13.48 -1.99 -5.13
C GLU A 56 -13.35 -3.41 -4.52
N ARG A 57 -13.87 -4.43 -5.22
CA ARG A 57 -13.76 -5.83 -4.80
C ARG A 57 -12.30 -6.30 -4.71
N ASP A 58 -11.44 -5.87 -5.64
CA ASP A 58 -10.02 -6.24 -5.69
C ASP A 58 -9.27 -5.51 -4.58
N VAL A 59 -9.60 -4.25 -4.34
CA VAL A 59 -9.05 -3.47 -3.21
C VAL A 59 -9.45 -4.11 -1.89
N THR A 60 -10.70 -4.53 -1.74
CA THR A 60 -11.17 -5.21 -0.53
C THR A 60 -10.47 -6.55 -0.31
N ALA A 61 -10.31 -7.36 -1.37
CA ALA A 61 -9.57 -8.61 -1.30
C ALA A 61 -8.12 -8.38 -0.90
N PHE A 62 -7.45 -7.38 -1.49
CA PHE A 62 -6.09 -6.98 -1.12
C PHE A 62 -5.99 -6.62 0.37
N ARG A 63 -6.86 -5.74 0.86
CA ARG A 63 -6.89 -5.29 2.25
C ARG A 63 -7.10 -6.42 3.27
N ARG A 64 -7.83 -7.47 2.89
CA ARG A 64 -8.06 -8.65 3.75
C ARG A 64 -6.92 -9.65 3.68
N GLN A 65 -6.21 -9.71 2.56
CA GLN A 65 -5.18 -10.72 2.34
C GLN A 65 -3.84 -10.34 2.97
N VAL A 66 -3.42 -9.09 2.82
CA VAL A 66 -2.08 -8.64 3.23
C VAL A 66 -2.10 -7.73 4.44
N GLU A 67 -1.18 -7.97 5.37
CA GLU A 67 -0.79 -7.04 6.41
C GLU A 67 0.41 -6.22 5.94
N ILE A 68 0.37 -4.90 6.17
CA ILE A 68 1.45 -3.99 5.78
C ILE A 68 2.17 -3.45 7.00
N THR A 69 3.46 -3.72 7.10
CA THR A 69 4.36 -3.15 8.10
C THR A 69 4.96 -1.85 7.56
N ASP A 70 4.73 -0.75 8.26
CA ASP A 70 5.30 0.55 7.95
C ASP A 70 6.73 0.65 8.50
N MET A 71 7.70 0.68 7.59
CA MET A 71 9.11 0.91 7.87
C MET A 71 9.67 2.01 6.98
N ILE A 72 8.82 2.92 6.49
CA ILE A 72 9.22 4.02 5.62
C ILE A 72 10.31 4.85 6.32
N GLY A 73 11.36 5.18 5.58
CA GLY A 73 12.57 5.83 6.10
C GLY A 73 13.67 4.86 6.52
N THR A 74 13.35 3.57 6.71
CA THR A 74 14.36 2.54 7.00
C THR A 74 15.05 2.12 5.72
N VAL A 75 16.35 2.38 5.63
CA VAL A 75 17.22 1.99 4.50
C VAL A 75 18.24 0.92 4.88
N ASP A 76 18.34 0.62 6.16
CA ASP A 76 19.24 -0.36 6.73
C ASP A 76 18.60 -1.75 6.64
N ILE A 77 19.22 -2.63 5.86
CA ILE A 77 18.69 -3.97 5.57
C ILE A 77 18.63 -4.82 6.85
N GLU A 78 19.58 -4.67 7.77
CA GLU A 78 19.61 -5.46 9.00
C GLU A 78 18.38 -5.19 9.88
N LYS A 79 17.77 -4.00 9.74
CA LYS A 79 16.53 -3.64 10.44
C LYS A 79 15.27 -4.16 9.74
N LEU A 80 15.37 -4.62 8.50
CA LEU A 80 14.24 -5.11 7.70
C LEU A 80 14.08 -6.63 7.80
N VAL A 81 15.11 -7.33 8.27
CA VAL A 81 15.08 -8.78 8.49
C VAL A 81 14.56 -9.03 9.92
N PRO A 82 13.56 -9.90 10.10
CA PRO A 82 13.05 -10.26 11.42
C PRO A 82 14.05 -11.06 12.27
#